data_AF-A0A4U7CMK4-F1
#
_entry.id   AF-A0A4U7CMK4-F1
#
_cell.length_a   1.000
_cell.length_b   1.000
_cell.length_c   1.000
_cell.angle_alpha   90.00
_cell.angle_beta   90.00
_cell.angle_gamma   90.00
#
_symmetry.space_group_name_H-M   'P 1'
#
loop_
_entity.id
_entity.type
_entity.pdbx_description
1 polymer ?
#
loop_
_entity_poly.entity_id
_entity_poly.type
_entity_poly.pdbx_seq_one_letter_code
_entity_poly.pdbx_strand_id
1 'polypeptide(L)'
;MSGYRLTAVETVLEEGSWAFTAREGDADREVVLVPCADESDGWGDEVDSGGGQPVRAWINRCTHEAQRLHREGVGAVTRGGSVVCPKHGSAFDACEGSCDTGEAAGTTLRSIDIEVRDGAVFLTDDDLTYLYEGLPDDDGDADGPASSSHLTF
;
A
#
# COMPACT_ATOMS: atom_id res chain seq x y z
N MET A 1 -23.33 -1.65 9.49
CA MET A 1 -21.90 -1.71 9.13
C MET A 1 -21.40 -0.29 8.93
N SER A 2 -20.84 0.34 9.98
CA SER A 2 -20.23 1.67 9.88
C SER A 2 -18.71 1.51 9.82
N GLY A 3 -18.14 1.58 8.61
CA GLY A 3 -16.70 1.71 8.44
C GLY A 3 -16.26 3.17 8.56
N TYR A 4 -14.97 3.42 8.79
CA TYR A 4 -14.42 4.77 8.78
C TYR A 4 -14.17 5.20 7.33
N ARG A 5 -14.68 6.36 6.91
CA ARG A 5 -14.44 6.87 5.54
C ARG A 5 -13.00 7.35 5.41
N LEU A 6 -12.21 6.72 4.56
CA LEU A 6 -10.80 7.04 4.32
C LEU A 6 -10.66 8.16 3.28
N THR A 7 -10.91 7.82 2.01
CA THR A 7 -10.72 8.71 0.86
C THR A 7 -11.70 8.34 -0.28
N ALA A 8 -11.62 9.03 -1.41
CA ALA A 8 -12.35 8.66 -2.63
C ALA A 8 -11.53 7.64 -3.45
N VAL A 9 -12.21 6.76 -4.19
CA VAL A 9 -11.56 5.86 -5.15
C VAL A 9 -10.80 6.67 -6.19
N GLU A 10 -11.39 7.76 -6.68
CA GLU A 10 -10.79 8.68 -7.66
C GLU A 10 -9.42 9.18 -7.19
N THR A 11 -9.29 9.62 -5.93
CA THR A 11 -8.02 10.05 -5.34
C THR A 11 -6.95 8.95 -5.43
N VAL A 12 -7.29 7.71 -5.09
CA VAL A 12 -6.33 6.59 -5.16
C VAL A 12 -5.89 6.30 -6.60
N LEU A 13 -6.82 6.41 -7.57
CA LEU A 13 -6.53 6.20 -8.98
C LEU A 13 -5.67 7.33 -9.57
N GLU A 14 -5.95 8.58 -9.22
CA GLU A 14 -5.23 9.75 -9.71
C GLU A 14 -3.82 9.85 -9.13
N GLU A 15 -3.65 9.57 -7.84
CA GLU A 15 -2.36 9.62 -7.16
C GLU A 15 -1.55 8.32 -7.30
N GLY A 16 -2.19 7.24 -7.78
CA GLY A 16 -1.60 5.91 -7.93
C GLY A 16 -1.39 5.15 -6.62
N SER A 17 -1.48 5.83 -5.48
CA SER A 17 -1.57 5.24 -4.14
C SER A 17 -1.92 6.29 -3.11
N TRP A 18 -2.53 5.89 -1.99
CA TRP A 18 -2.83 6.77 -0.86
C TRP A 18 -2.53 6.05 0.45
N ALA A 19 -1.99 6.71 1.45
CA ALA A 19 -1.57 6.07 2.70
C ALA A 19 -2.22 6.67 3.94
N PHE A 20 -2.36 5.85 4.98
CA PHE A 20 -2.83 6.28 6.28
C PHE A 20 -2.19 5.47 7.40
N THR A 21 -2.29 6.03 8.61
CA THR A 21 -1.90 5.38 9.84
C THR A 21 -3.13 4.96 10.64
N ALA A 22 -3.12 3.72 11.11
CA ALA A 22 -4.16 3.13 11.95
C ALA A 22 -3.56 2.44 13.17
N ARG A 23 -4.33 2.29 14.24
CA ARG A 23 -3.97 1.57 15.47
C ARG A 23 -4.47 0.13 15.39
N GLU A 24 -3.58 -0.83 15.64
CA GLU A 24 -3.88 -2.25 15.87
C GLU A 24 -3.43 -2.63 17.27
N GLY A 25 -4.37 -2.89 18.19
CA GLY A 25 -4.04 -3.07 19.60
C GLY A 25 -3.27 -1.86 20.14
N ASP A 26 -2.02 -2.07 20.57
CA ASP A 26 -1.14 -1.01 21.08
C ASP A 26 -0.17 -0.43 20.03
N ALA A 27 -0.15 -0.98 18.80
CA ALA A 27 0.83 -0.62 17.78
C ALA A 27 0.21 0.18 16.62
N ASP A 28 0.94 1.17 16.12
CA ASP A 28 0.57 1.87 14.89
C ASP A 28 0.98 1.07 13.66
N ARG A 29 0.11 1.07 12.66
CA ARG A 29 0.23 0.40 11.37
C ARG A 29 0.08 1.41 10.26
N GLU A 30 1.03 1.36 9.35
CA GLU A 30 0.99 2.10 8.09
C GLU A 30 0.30 1.22 7.04
N VAL A 31 -0.71 1.77 6.39
CA VAL A 31 -1.51 1.08 5.38
C VAL A 31 -1.44 1.89 4.09
N VAL A 32 -1.29 1.20 2.97
CA VAL A 32 -1.35 1.78 1.63
C VAL A 32 -2.56 1.26 0.89
N LEU A 33 -3.32 2.18 0.31
CA LEU A 33 -4.34 1.94 -0.71
C LEU A 33 -3.69 2.03 -2.08
N VAL A 34 -3.94 1.04 -2.94
CA VAL A 34 -3.44 1.01 -4.32
C VAL A 34 -4.56 0.67 -5.29
N PRO A 35 -4.54 1.23 -6.52
CA PRO A 35 -5.40 0.81 -7.59
C PRO A 35 -5.27 -0.69 -7.86
N CYS A 36 -6.41 -1.34 -8.04
CA CYS A 36 -6.50 -2.68 -8.59
C CYS A 36 -7.27 -2.57 -9.89
N ALA A 37 -6.55 -2.61 -11.01
CA ALA A 37 -7.14 -2.82 -12.32
C ALA A 37 -7.05 -4.32 -12.59
N ASP A 38 -8.18 -5.00 -12.58
CA ASP A 38 -8.24 -6.36 -13.08
C ASP A 38 -7.95 -6.27 -14.60
N GLU A 39 -6.83 -6.80 -15.08
CA GLU A 39 -6.49 -6.81 -16.51
C GLU A 39 -7.47 -7.68 -17.33
N SER A 40 -8.50 -8.25 -16.68
CA SER A 40 -9.52 -9.12 -17.27
C SER A 40 -10.67 -8.39 -17.96
N ASP A 41 -10.77 -7.05 -17.90
CA ASP A 41 -11.75 -6.26 -18.66
C ASP A 41 -11.34 -6.10 -20.15
N GLY A 42 -11.06 -7.23 -20.79
CA GLY A 42 -11.07 -7.36 -22.23
C GLY A 42 -12.51 -7.33 -22.76
N TRP A 43 -12.92 -6.18 -23.32
CA TRP A 43 -14.03 -6.02 -24.27
C TRP A 43 -15.25 -6.95 -24.05
N GLY A 44 -16.08 -6.62 -23.05
CA GLY A 44 -17.43 -7.15 -22.89
C GLY A 44 -18.40 -6.00 -22.63
N ASP A 45 -19.36 -5.81 -23.52
CA ASP A 45 -20.47 -4.86 -23.40
C ASP A 45 -21.50 -5.41 -22.39
N GLU A 46 -21.06 -5.64 -21.15
CA GLU A 46 -21.90 -6.12 -20.04
C GLU A 46 -21.46 -5.37 -18.78
N VAL A 47 -22.32 -4.47 -18.30
CA VAL A 47 -22.18 -3.83 -17.00
C VAL A 47 -22.51 -4.88 -15.94
N ASP A 48 -21.58 -5.79 -15.69
CA ASP A 48 -21.65 -6.69 -14.54
C ASP A 48 -21.18 -5.93 -13.30
N SER A 49 -22.03 -5.85 -12.29
CA SER A 49 -21.73 -5.26 -10.99
C SER A 49 -20.91 -6.22 -10.10
N GLY A 50 -20.12 -7.12 -10.70
CA GLY A 50 -19.18 -8.03 -10.06
C GLY A 50 -17.91 -8.14 -10.91
N GLY A 51 -16.69 -8.19 -10.37
CA GLY A 51 -16.36 -8.69 -9.04
C GLY A 51 -14.89 -8.45 -8.65
N GLY A 52 -14.50 -7.19 -8.49
CA GLY A 52 -13.28 -6.80 -7.80
C GLY A 52 -13.39 -5.38 -7.27
N GLN A 53 -12.94 -5.12 -6.04
CA GLN A 53 -12.90 -3.74 -5.55
C GLN A 53 -11.83 -2.97 -6.36
N PRO A 54 -12.08 -1.73 -6.81
CA PRO A 54 -11.11 -0.97 -7.63
C PRO A 54 -9.85 -0.54 -6.87
N VAL A 55 -9.85 -0.74 -5.55
CA VAL A 55 -8.76 -0.41 -4.64
C VAL A 55 -8.51 -1.62 -3.74
N ARG A 56 -7.26 -1.86 -3.38
CA ARG A 56 -6.86 -2.79 -2.32
C ARG A 56 -6.09 -2.04 -1.24
N ALA A 57 -6.14 -2.57 -0.02
CA ALA A 57 -5.42 -2.04 1.12
C ALA A 57 -4.42 -3.08 1.65
N TRP A 58 -3.19 -2.65 1.87
CA TRP A 58 -2.09 -3.51 2.31
C TRP A 58 -1.32 -2.84 3.44
N ILE A 59 -0.76 -3.63 4.37
CA ILE A 59 0.27 -3.11 5.26
C ILE A 59 1.44 -2.58 4.41
N ASN A 60 1.86 -1.34 4.66
CA ASN A 60 2.89 -0.64 3.92
C ASN A 60 4.31 -1.13 4.27
N ARG A 61 4.55 -2.44 4.23
CA ARG A 61 5.86 -3.04 4.49
C ARG A 61 6.12 -4.23 3.57
N CYS A 62 7.27 -4.19 2.90
CA CYS A 62 7.79 -5.33 2.18
C CYS A 62 8.01 -6.51 3.15
N THR A 63 7.69 -7.71 2.68
CA THR A 63 7.76 -8.96 3.44
C THR A 63 9.17 -9.53 3.55
N HIS A 64 10.10 -9.10 2.69
CA HIS A 64 11.52 -9.48 2.77
C HIS A 64 12.24 -8.75 3.91
N GLU A 65 12.25 -7.42 3.82
CA GLU A 65 12.74 -6.52 4.86
C GLU A 65 11.68 -5.45 5.04
N ALA A 66 11.48 -4.95 6.27
CA ALA A 66 10.40 -4.06 6.67
C ALA A 66 10.42 -2.64 6.03
N GLN A 67 10.87 -2.52 4.79
CA GLN A 67 10.89 -1.37 3.93
C GLN A 67 9.47 -0.93 3.55
N ARG A 68 9.20 0.37 3.73
CA ARG A 68 7.99 1.03 3.20
C ARG A 68 7.89 0.91 1.68
N LEU A 69 6.70 0.55 1.19
CA LEU A 69 6.38 0.44 -0.24
C LEU A 69 5.88 1.79 -0.81
N HIS A 70 5.14 2.53 -0.01
CA HIS A 70 4.70 3.91 -0.22
C HIS A 70 5.50 4.83 0.70
N ARG A 71 5.90 6.00 0.19
CA ARG A 71 6.54 7.07 0.97
C ARG A 71 5.84 8.41 0.72
N GLU A 72 5.70 9.21 1.77
CA GLU A 72 5.17 10.56 1.68
C GLU A 72 5.91 11.38 0.62
N GLY A 73 5.15 12.11 -0.20
CA GLY A 73 5.66 12.94 -1.30
C GLY A 73 6.18 12.17 -2.53
N VAL A 74 6.27 10.83 -2.48
CA VAL A 74 6.68 9.99 -3.62
C VAL A 74 5.55 9.07 -4.08
N GLY A 75 4.74 8.58 -3.14
CA GLY A 75 3.76 7.52 -3.40
C GLY A 75 4.39 6.13 -3.42
N ALA A 76 3.59 5.14 -3.84
CA ALA A 76 4.06 3.80 -4.16
C ALA A 76 4.57 3.75 -5.60
N VAL A 77 5.69 3.06 -5.83
CA VAL A 77 6.18 2.81 -7.19
C VAL A 77 5.38 1.65 -7.76
N THR A 78 4.71 1.85 -8.89
CA THR A 78 3.94 0.80 -9.56
C THR A 78 4.49 0.46 -10.94
N ARG A 79 4.36 -0.80 -11.34
CA ARG A 79 4.76 -1.30 -12.66
C ARG A 79 3.90 -2.50 -13.06
N GLY A 80 3.14 -2.37 -14.15
CA GLY A 80 2.38 -3.48 -14.73
C GLY A 80 1.39 -4.11 -13.75
N GLY A 81 0.64 -3.28 -13.01
CA GLY A 81 -0.30 -3.77 -12.00
C GLY A 81 0.33 -4.19 -10.67
N SER A 82 1.65 -4.09 -10.50
CA SER A 82 2.32 -4.44 -9.24
C SER A 82 2.89 -3.23 -8.50
N VAL A 83 2.94 -3.30 -7.16
CA VAL A 83 3.66 -2.39 -6.26
C VAL A 83 5.11 -2.88 -6.12
N VAL A 84 6.07 -2.03 -6.45
CA VAL A 84 7.50 -2.37 -6.45
C VAL A 84 8.17 -1.85 -5.19
N CYS A 85 8.81 -2.75 -4.44
CA CYS A 85 9.65 -2.38 -3.31
C CYS A 85 10.86 -1.58 -3.80
N PRO A 86 11.07 -0.33 -3.31
CA PRO A 86 12.09 0.57 -3.83
C PRO A 86 13.53 0.14 -3.50
N LYS A 87 13.72 -0.82 -2.60
CA LYS A 87 15.05 -1.25 -2.14
C LYS A 87 15.67 -2.31 -3.05
N HIS A 88 14.99 -3.44 -3.24
CA HIS A 88 15.51 -4.59 -4.00
C HIS A 88 14.64 -4.98 -5.19
N GLY A 89 13.53 -4.27 -5.45
CA GLY A 89 12.75 -4.42 -6.68
C GLY A 89 11.76 -5.60 -6.71
N SER A 90 11.51 -6.27 -5.58
CA SER A 90 10.37 -7.21 -5.49
C SER A 90 9.07 -6.50 -5.83
N ALA A 91 8.27 -7.13 -6.67
CA ALA A 91 7.00 -6.60 -7.15
C ALA A 91 5.85 -7.46 -6.62
N PHE A 92 4.92 -6.81 -5.91
CA PHE A 92 3.72 -7.41 -5.34
C PHE A 92 2.54 -7.07 -6.24
N ASP A 93 1.75 -8.04 -6.66
CA ASP A 93 0.51 -7.80 -7.39
C ASP A 93 -0.40 -6.85 -6.60
N ALA A 94 -0.93 -5.80 -7.22
CA ALA A 94 -1.72 -4.80 -6.50
C ALA A 94 -3.10 -5.32 -6.08
N CYS A 95 -3.65 -6.29 -6.82
CA CYS A 95 -4.96 -6.89 -6.60
C CYS A 95 -4.93 -8.05 -5.59
N GLU A 96 -3.86 -8.86 -5.63
CA GLU A 96 -3.70 -10.08 -4.84
C GLU A 96 -2.66 -9.96 -3.71
N GLY A 97 -1.73 -9.02 -3.81
CA GLY A 97 -0.63 -8.83 -2.86
C GLY A 97 0.47 -9.88 -2.94
N SER A 98 0.35 -10.88 -3.83
CA SER A 98 1.33 -11.95 -4.04
C SER A 98 2.60 -11.40 -4.70
N CYS A 99 3.76 -11.95 -4.35
CA CYS A 99 5.04 -11.59 -4.95
C CYS A 99 5.71 -12.80 -5.57
N ASP A 100 5.92 -12.75 -6.88
CA ASP A 100 6.60 -13.81 -7.64
C ASP A 100 8.03 -13.44 -8.06
N THR A 101 8.51 -12.25 -7.65
CA THR A 101 9.78 -11.68 -8.13
C THR A 101 10.68 -11.13 -7.01
N GLY A 102 11.98 -11.19 -7.25
CA GLY A 102 13.00 -10.67 -6.32
C GLY A 102 13.06 -11.43 -4.99
N GLU A 103 13.63 -10.78 -3.98
CA GLU A 103 13.93 -11.40 -2.68
C GLU A 103 12.69 -11.73 -1.83
N ALA A 104 11.54 -11.12 -2.13
CA ALA A 104 10.26 -11.40 -1.48
C ALA A 104 9.43 -12.47 -2.22
N ALA A 105 9.98 -13.14 -3.24
CA ALA A 105 9.25 -14.14 -4.01
C ALA A 105 8.68 -15.27 -3.12
N GLY A 106 7.42 -15.67 -3.38
CA GLY A 106 6.69 -16.67 -2.61
C GLY A 106 6.03 -16.15 -1.33
N THR A 107 5.97 -14.82 -1.15
CA THR A 107 5.28 -14.18 -0.02
C THR A 107 4.09 -13.34 -0.50
N THR A 108 3.23 -12.93 0.43
CA THR A 108 2.05 -12.12 0.16
C THR A 108 1.97 -10.97 1.15
N LEU A 109 1.60 -9.77 0.69
CA LEU A 109 1.30 -8.64 1.56
C LEU A 109 0.13 -8.97 2.49
N ARG A 110 0.17 -8.43 3.71
CA ARG A 110 -0.99 -8.52 4.60
C ARG A 110 -2.07 -7.58 4.11
N SER A 111 -3.23 -8.13 3.78
CA SER A 111 -4.44 -7.39 3.41
C SER A 111 -5.06 -6.68 4.61
N ILE A 112 -5.66 -5.52 4.35
CA ILE A 112 -6.52 -4.78 5.27
C ILE A 112 -7.94 -4.76 4.68
N ASP A 113 -8.94 -5.08 5.50
CA ASP A 113 -10.32 -5.11 5.04
C ASP A 113 -10.86 -3.69 4.80
N ILE A 114 -11.29 -3.45 3.57
CA ILE A 114 -11.94 -2.20 3.14
C ILE A 114 -13.24 -2.51 2.38
N GLU A 115 -14.11 -1.52 2.28
CA GLU A 115 -15.28 -1.56 1.39
C GLU A 115 -15.35 -0.29 0.55
N VAL A 116 -15.77 -0.43 -0.71
CA VAL A 116 -16.04 0.70 -1.60
C VAL A 116 -17.55 0.88 -1.69
N ARG A 117 -18.04 2.07 -1.32
CA ARG A 117 -19.46 2.43 -1.39
C ARG A 117 -19.58 3.82 -1.99
N ASP A 118 -20.40 3.98 -3.03
CA ASP A 118 -20.66 5.26 -3.67
C ASP A 118 -19.37 6.03 -4.05
N GLY A 119 -18.35 5.31 -4.54
CA GLY A 119 -17.06 5.89 -4.93
C GLY A 119 -16.13 6.29 -3.78
N ALA A 120 -16.49 6.03 -2.52
CA ALA A 120 -15.65 6.25 -1.35
C ALA A 120 -15.12 4.94 -0.77
N VAL A 121 -13.88 4.97 -0.27
CA VAL A 121 -13.23 3.86 0.41
C VAL A 121 -13.49 3.97 1.91
N PHE A 122 -13.90 2.87 2.53
CA PHE A 122 -14.13 2.75 3.96
C PHE A 122 -13.22 1.68 4.55
N LEU A 123 -12.56 1.99 5.67
CA LEU A 123 -11.92 0.98 6.50
C LEU A 123 -13.00 0.17 7.21
N THR A 124 -12.98 -1.14 7.02
CA THR A 124 -13.94 -2.09 7.62
C THR A 124 -13.26 -3.20 8.43
N ASP A 125 -11.93 -3.21 8.48
CA ASP A 125 -11.14 -4.10 9.33
C ASP A 125 -11.41 -3.79 10.81
N ASP A 126 -12.00 -4.74 11.52
CA ASP A 126 -12.40 -4.59 12.92
C ASP A 126 -11.19 -4.55 13.88
N ASP A 127 -10.01 -5.01 13.44
CA ASP A 127 -8.78 -4.97 14.24
C ASP A 127 -8.07 -3.60 14.15
N LEU A 128 -8.52 -2.73 13.23
CA LEU A 128 -7.91 -1.43 12.99
C LEU A 128 -8.81 -0.25 13.36
N THR A 129 -8.23 0.70 14.07
CA THR A 129 -8.83 2.03 14.28
C THR A 129 -8.05 3.07 13.50
N TYR A 130 -8.69 3.76 12.55
CA TYR A 130 -8.07 4.86 11.83
C TYR A 130 -7.56 5.95 12.78
N LEU A 131 -6.36 6.49 12.51
CA LEU A 131 -5.79 7.60 13.27
C LEU A 131 -5.72 8.88 12.44
N TYR A 132 -4.93 8.87 11.36
CA TYR A 132 -4.72 10.02 10.49
C TYR A 132 -4.26 9.59 9.09
N GLU A 133 -4.44 10.49 8.13
CA GLU A 133 -3.94 10.36 6.77
C GLU A 133 -2.43 10.57 6.73
N GLY A 134 -1.76 9.78 5.90
CA GLY A 134 -0.31 9.76 5.74
C GLY A 134 0.43 8.87 6.74
N LEU A 135 1.75 8.95 6.68
CA LEU A 135 2.71 8.17 7.47
C LEU A 135 3.35 9.03 8.57
N PRO A 136 3.82 8.41 9.68
CA PRO A 136 4.63 9.14 10.65
C PRO A 136 5.96 9.58 10.02
N ASP A 137 6.44 10.75 10.46
CA ASP A 137 7.73 11.33 10.04
C ASP A 137 8.86 10.30 10.19
N ASP A 138 9.70 10.22 9.15
CA ASP A 138 10.84 9.31 9.07
C ASP A 138 12.01 9.85 9.90
N ASP A 139 11.85 9.91 11.23
CA ASP A 139 12.94 10.27 12.16
C ASP A 139 13.86 9.07 12.44
N GLY A 140 13.84 8.00 11.61
CA GLY A 140 14.25 6.65 12.02
C GLY A 140 15.22 5.88 11.12
N ASP A 141 15.32 6.12 9.82
CA ASP A 141 16.28 5.39 8.96
C ASP A 141 17.68 6.05 8.91
N ALA A 142 18.10 6.64 10.02
CA ALA A 142 19.46 7.16 10.22
C ALA A 142 20.42 6.12 10.84
N ASP A 143 20.34 4.85 10.43
CA ASP A 143 21.44 3.88 10.61
C ASP A 143 22.32 3.82 9.34
N GLY A 144 22.49 4.95 8.66
CA GLY A 144 23.64 5.15 7.78
C GLY A 144 24.88 5.34 8.66
N PRO A 145 25.98 4.59 8.48
CA PRO A 145 27.19 4.86 9.24
C PRO A 145 27.62 6.31 8.93
N ALA A 146 27.75 7.13 9.98
CA ALA A 146 28.41 8.42 9.88
C ALA A 146 29.85 8.16 9.39
N SER A 147 30.04 8.20 8.07
CA SER A 147 31.36 8.11 7.45
C SER A 147 32.11 9.39 7.79
N SER A 148 32.73 9.41 8.98
CA SER A 148 33.77 10.37 9.31
C SER A 148 34.99 10.04 8.46
N SER A 149 35.03 10.52 7.22
CA SER A 149 36.26 10.57 6.43
C SER A 149 37.07 11.80 6.87
N HIS A 150 37.71 11.70 8.04
CA HIS A 150 38.86 12.55 8.34
C HIS A 150 40.13 11.84 7.84
N LEU A 151 40.47 12.07 6.57
CA LEU A 151 41.86 11.92 6.10
C LEU A 151 42.50 13.30 6.17
N THR A 152 43.36 13.51 7.16
CA THR A 152 44.32 14.62 7.16
C THR A 152 45.57 14.19 6.40
N PHE A 153 45.98 15.00 5.42
CA PHE A 153 47.23 14.90 4.66
C PHE A 153 48.44 15.35 5.50
#